data_AF-A0A957NBL0-F1
#
_entry.id   AF-A0A957NBL0-F1
#
_cell.length_a   1.000
_cell.length_b   1.000
_cell.length_c   1.000
_cell.angle_alpha   90.00
_cell.angle_beta   90.00
_cell.angle_gamma   90.00
#
_symmetry.space_group_name_H-M   'P 1'
#
loop_
_entity.id
_entity.type
_entity.pdbx_description
1 polymer ?
#
loop_
_entity_poly.entity_id
_entity_poly.type
_entity_poly.pdbx_seq_one_letter_code
_entity_poly.pdbx_strand_id
1 'polypeptide(L)'
;VDGQNVMSLNESELIELRRRKMGMVFQSFGLLPHRTVLDNVQMGLAKADMNISALYANLTDEHTRDVVFNQLHTEFERTLRVVLDIAQVDYLLENEARLARSIKLRNPYVDPLNMLQVGLLQKLRTEPDSALVDRWRESVLMAVNGIAAGLQNTG
;
A
#
# COMPACT_ATOMS: atom_id res chain seq x y z
N VAL A 1 -2.79 19.13 -6.25
CA VAL A 1 -3.98 18.41 -5.71
C VAL A 1 -5.12 19.41 -5.61
N ASP A 2 -6.30 19.14 -6.15
CA ASP A 2 -7.46 20.07 -6.18
C ASP A 2 -7.13 21.49 -6.68
N GLY A 3 -6.32 21.59 -7.74
CA GLY A 3 -5.91 22.88 -8.31
C GLY A 3 -4.85 23.65 -7.53
N GLN A 4 -4.42 23.17 -6.35
CA GLN A 4 -3.28 23.73 -5.62
C GLN A 4 -1.97 23.06 -6.06
N ASN A 5 -0.99 23.89 -6.40
CA ASN A 5 0.39 23.46 -6.63
C ASN A 5 1.02 23.12 -5.27
N VAL A 6 1.29 21.83 -5.05
CA VAL A 6 1.86 21.33 -3.78
C VAL A 6 3.28 21.85 -3.56
N MET A 7 3.96 22.27 -4.63
CA MET A 7 5.33 22.78 -4.62
C MET A 7 5.46 24.20 -4.09
N SER A 8 4.38 24.97 -4.07
CA SER A 8 4.35 26.32 -3.48
C SER A 8 4.00 26.31 -2.00
N LEU A 9 3.76 25.13 -1.42
CA LEU A 9 3.35 25.00 -0.02
C LEU A 9 4.57 25.03 0.91
N ASN A 10 4.46 25.78 1.99
CA ASN A 10 5.45 25.79 3.05
C ASN A 10 5.38 24.51 3.90
N GLU A 11 6.35 24.32 4.80
CA GLU A 11 6.49 23.09 5.60
C GLU A 11 5.23 22.80 6.46
N SER A 12 4.61 23.83 7.02
CA SER A 12 3.36 23.71 7.79
C SER A 12 2.18 23.26 6.92
N GLU A 13 2.08 23.79 5.70
CA GLU A 13 1.05 23.44 4.72
C GLU A 13 1.26 22.03 4.14
N LEU A 14 2.50 21.60 3.95
CA LEU A 14 2.84 20.23 3.56
C LEU A 14 2.53 19.22 4.67
N ILE A 15 2.77 19.59 5.94
CA ILE A 15 2.36 18.81 7.10
C ILE A 15 0.83 18.73 7.17
N GLU A 16 0.13 19.82 6.88
CA GLU A 16 -1.34 19.84 6.86
C GLU A 16 -1.90 19.00 5.72
N LEU A 17 -1.35 19.11 4.50
CA LEU A 17 -1.69 18.26 3.36
C LEU A 17 -1.45 16.77 3.67
N ARG A 18 -0.32 16.46 4.31
CA ARG A 18 0.00 15.10 4.77
C ARG A 18 -1.01 14.62 5.82
N ARG A 19 -1.37 15.45 6.79
CA ARG A 19 -2.32 15.09 7.86
C ARG A 19 -3.75 14.97 7.37
N ARG A 20 -4.22 15.86 6.49
CA ARG A 20 -5.61 15.94 6.05
C ARG A 20 -5.92 15.15 4.79
N LYS A 21 -5.01 15.04 3.82
CA LYS A 21 -5.28 14.38 2.53
C LYS A 21 -4.59 13.03 2.38
N MET A 22 -3.31 12.91 2.77
CA MET A 22 -2.61 11.62 2.72
C MET A 22 -2.89 10.74 3.96
N GLY A 23 -3.05 11.35 5.13
CA GLY A 23 -3.40 10.67 6.37
C GLY A 23 -4.80 10.04 6.34
N MET A 24 -5.71 10.59 5.52
CA MET A 24 -7.02 9.99 5.27
C MET A 24 -6.93 8.58 4.66
N VAL A 25 -5.87 8.25 3.92
CA VAL A 25 -5.70 6.92 3.31
C VAL A 25 -5.52 5.82 4.35
N PHE A 26 -5.05 6.16 5.56
CA PHE A 26 -4.77 5.20 6.64
C PHE A 26 -5.72 5.32 7.84
N GLN A 27 -6.71 6.22 7.83
CA GLN A 27 -7.56 6.50 8.99
C GLN A 27 -8.85 5.69 9.09
N SER A 28 -9.16 4.84 8.11
CA SER A 28 -10.13 3.77 8.30
C SER A 28 -9.45 2.45 7.96
N PHE A 29 -9.32 1.61 8.99
CA PHE A 29 -9.47 0.18 8.81
C PHE A 29 -10.95 -0.12 9.03
N GLY A 30 -11.79 0.29 8.08
CA GLY A 30 -13.19 -0.08 8.01
C GLY A 30 -13.35 -1.59 7.90
N LEU A 31 -13.43 -2.26 9.05
CA LEU A 31 -13.99 -3.61 9.07
C LEU A 31 -15.34 -3.54 8.34
N LEU A 32 -15.49 -4.32 7.28
CA LEU A 32 -16.74 -4.39 6.55
C LEU A 32 -17.78 -4.92 7.55
N PRO A 33 -18.78 -4.11 7.95
CA PRO A 33 -19.62 -4.41 9.11
C PRO A 33 -20.53 -5.61 8.90
N HIS A 34 -20.68 -6.05 7.65
CA HIS A 34 -21.43 -7.23 7.22
C HIS A 34 -20.54 -8.49 7.10
N ARG A 35 -19.25 -8.40 7.45
CA ARG A 35 -18.30 -9.50 7.44
C ARG A 35 -17.84 -9.82 8.86
N THR A 36 -17.48 -11.08 9.10
CA THR A 36 -16.86 -11.45 10.37
C THR A 36 -15.47 -10.83 10.49
N VAL A 37 -14.90 -10.81 11.70
CA VAL A 37 -13.51 -10.39 11.90
C VAL A 37 -12.57 -11.27 11.07
N LEU A 38 -12.83 -12.59 11.03
CA LEU A 38 -12.02 -13.54 10.28
C LEU A 38 -12.03 -13.24 8.78
N ASP A 39 -13.20 -12.92 8.20
CA ASP A 39 -13.30 -12.60 6.77
C ASP A 39 -12.62 -11.27 6.43
N ASN A 40 -12.68 -10.28 7.33
CA ASN A 40 -11.98 -9.01 7.17
C ASN A 40 -10.46 -9.21 7.17
N VAL A 41 -9.95 -10.04 8.10
CA VAL A 41 -8.52 -10.38 8.16
C VAL A 41 -8.10 -11.15 6.90
N GLN A 42 -8.87 -12.15 6.47
CA GLN A 42 -8.59 -12.88 5.23
C GLN A 42 -8.52 -11.94 4.02
N MET A 43 -9.44 -10.97 3.92
CA MET A 43 -9.44 -10.00 2.84
C MET A 43 -8.21 -9.08 2.89
N GLY A 44 -7.80 -8.62 4.08
CA GLY A 44 -6.59 -7.82 4.26
C GLY A 44 -5.33 -8.58 3.84
N LEU A 45 -5.19 -9.82 4.32
CA LEU A 45 -4.07 -10.70 3.96
C LEU A 45 -4.03 -10.99 2.46
N ALA A 46 -5.18 -11.21 1.82
CA ALA A 46 -5.25 -11.53 0.38
C ALA A 46 -4.86 -10.35 -0.52
N LYS A 47 -4.94 -9.12 -0.02
CA LYS A 47 -4.56 -7.91 -0.75
C LYS A 47 -3.11 -7.48 -0.47
N ALA A 48 -2.52 -7.94 0.63
CA ALA A 48 -1.15 -7.65 0.96
C ALA A 48 -0.21 -8.42 0.02
N ASP A 49 0.84 -7.74 -0.43
CA ASP A 49 1.87 -8.33 -1.29
C ASP A 49 3.25 -8.08 -0.67
N MET A 50 3.84 -9.13 -0.10
CA MET A 50 5.15 -9.05 0.56
C MET A 50 6.30 -8.79 -0.42
N ASN A 51 6.16 -9.17 -1.70
CA ASN A 51 7.17 -8.87 -2.71
C ASN A 51 7.18 -7.37 -3.01
N ILE A 52 6.02 -6.77 -3.19
CA ILE A 52 5.89 -5.32 -3.34
C ILE A 52 6.38 -4.60 -2.07
N SER A 53 5.99 -5.06 -0.88
CA SER A 53 6.48 -4.49 0.38
C SER A 53 8.02 -4.53 0.47
N ALA A 54 8.67 -5.60 0.00
CA ALA A 54 10.13 -5.68 -0.04
C ALA A 54 10.75 -4.61 -0.96
N LEU A 55 10.13 -4.30 -2.10
CA LEU A 55 10.59 -3.23 -2.99
C LEU A 55 10.57 -1.86 -2.30
N TYR A 56 9.53 -1.57 -1.51
CA TYR A 56 9.48 -0.33 -0.72
C TYR A 56 10.48 -0.34 0.42
N ALA A 57 10.70 -1.48 1.06
CA ALA A 57 11.68 -1.61 2.15
C ALA A 57 13.11 -1.32 1.66
N ASN A 58 13.42 -1.59 0.39
CA ASN A 58 14.71 -1.22 -0.22
C ASN A 58 14.93 0.28 -0.37
N LEU A 59 13.91 1.12 -0.15
CA LEU A 59 14.08 2.58 -0.15
C LEU A 59 14.69 3.09 1.16
N THR A 60 14.65 2.31 2.25
CA THR A 60 15.24 2.67 3.55
C THR A 60 16.66 2.12 3.71
N ASP A 61 17.35 2.51 4.78
CA ASP A 61 18.61 1.92 5.18
C ASP A 61 18.50 0.42 5.51
N GLU A 62 19.61 -0.29 5.36
CA GLU A 62 19.72 -1.75 5.56
C GLU A 62 19.27 -2.20 6.94
N HIS A 63 19.60 -1.45 8.00
CA HIS A 63 19.23 -1.83 9.36
C HIS A 63 17.72 -1.76 9.56
N THR A 64 17.08 -0.64 9.19
CA THR A 64 15.63 -0.49 9.28
C THR A 64 14.90 -1.53 8.42
N ARG A 65 15.38 -1.77 7.19
CA ARG A 65 14.84 -2.81 6.30
C ARG A 65 14.89 -4.17 7.01
N ASP A 66 16.06 -4.61 7.44
CA ASP A 66 16.24 -5.97 7.93
C ASP A 66 15.55 -6.19 9.29
N VAL A 67 15.44 -5.17 10.13
CA VAL A 67 14.70 -5.30 11.41
C VAL A 67 13.21 -5.26 11.18
N VAL A 68 12.69 -4.21 10.53
CA VAL A 68 11.25 -3.95 10.46
C VAL A 68 10.58 -4.84 9.42
N PHE A 69 11.16 -4.98 8.22
CA PHE A 69 10.56 -5.81 7.18
C PHE A 69 10.52 -7.28 7.59
N ASN A 70 11.59 -7.82 8.18
CA ASN A 70 11.60 -9.22 8.62
C ASN A 70 10.58 -9.47 9.75
N GLN A 71 10.41 -8.52 10.67
CA GLN A 71 9.35 -8.61 11.68
C GLN A 71 7.96 -8.62 11.04
N LEU A 72 7.68 -7.69 10.13
CA LEU A 72 6.40 -7.62 9.42
C LEU A 72 6.12 -8.88 8.60
N HIS A 73 7.11 -9.37 7.85
CA HIS A 73 7.01 -10.58 7.06
C HIS A 73 6.77 -11.81 7.94
N THR A 74 7.48 -11.92 9.07
CA THR A 74 7.28 -13.02 10.02
C THR A 74 5.87 -13.00 10.62
N GLU A 75 5.39 -11.83 11.04
CA GLU A 75 4.02 -11.71 11.56
C GLU A 75 2.95 -11.95 10.50
N PHE A 76 3.19 -11.54 9.25
CA PHE A 76 2.32 -11.84 8.13
C PHE A 76 2.17 -13.35 7.93
N GLU A 77 3.27 -14.08 7.84
CA GLU A 77 3.27 -15.55 7.67
C GLU A 77 2.63 -16.28 8.85
N ARG A 78 2.90 -15.82 10.08
CA ARG A 78 2.25 -16.36 11.30
C ARG A 78 0.74 -16.15 11.26
N THR A 79 0.30 -14.95 10.91
CA THR A 79 -1.11 -14.60 10.82
C THR A 79 -1.80 -15.40 9.72
N LEU A 80 -1.18 -15.51 8.55
CA LEU A 80 -1.67 -16.31 7.43
C LEU A 80 -1.95 -17.75 7.87
N ARG A 81 -0.97 -18.41 8.50
CA ARG A 81 -1.11 -19.79 8.98
C ARG A 81 -2.28 -19.94 9.96
N VAL A 82 -2.32 -19.11 11.00
CA VAL A 82 -3.37 -19.18 12.03
C VAL A 82 -4.76 -18.92 11.44
N VAL A 83 -4.86 -17.99 10.49
CA VAL A 83 -6.14 -17.66 9.83
C VAL A 83 -6.63 -18.83 8.97
N LEU A 84 -5.75 -19.45 8.17
CA LEU A 84 -6.08 -20.64 7.38
C LEU A 84 -6.50 -21.80 8.28
N ASP A 85 -5.78 -22.03 9.38
CA ASP A 85 -6.09 -23.05 10.38
C ASP A 85 -7.47 -22.81 11.02
N ILE A 86 -7.79 -21.58 11.43
CA ILE A 86 -9.09 -21.26 12.04
C ILE A 86 -10.22 -21.36 11.00
N ALA A 87 -9.98 -20.89 9.78
CA ALA A 87 -10.98 -20.89 8.71
C ALA A 87 -11.18 -22.28 8.09
N GLN A 88 -10.29 -23.24 8.36
CA GLN A 88 -10.29 -24.60 7.80
C GLN A 88 -10.30 -24.58 6.26
N VAL A 89 -9.42 -23.76 5.67
CA VAL A 89 -9.25 -23.59 4.21
C VAL A 89 -7.78 -23.71 3.84
N ASP A 90 -7.48 -24.16 2.62
CA ASP A 90 -6.11 -24.38 2.15
C ASP A 90 -5.46 -23.08 1.64
N TYR A 91 -6.28 -22.12 1.19
CA TYR A 91 -5.84 -20.82 0.73
C TYR A 91 -6.84 -19.71 1.05
N LEU A 92 -6.35 -18.48 1.15
CA LEU A 92 -7.17 -17.32 1.48
C LEU A 92 -8.35 -17.16 0.53
N LEU A 93 -9.52 -16.85 1.09
CA LEU A 93 -10.75 -16.58 0.32
C LEU A 93 -11.22 -17.77 -0.53
N GLU A 94 -10.88 -19.01 -0.16
CA GLU A 94 -11.35 -20.23 -0.82
C GLU A 94 -12.89 -20.26 -0.98
N ASN A 95 -13.59 -19.91 0.10
CA ASN A 95 -15.05 -19.82 0.13
C ASN A 95 -15.62 -18.59 -0.61
N GLU A 96 -14.75 -17.70 -1.11
CA GLU A 96 -15.12 -16.44 -1.76
C GLU A 96 -14.47 -16.29 -3.16
N ALA A 97 -14.58 -17.32 -3.99
CA ALA A 97 -13.93 -17.38 -5.31
C ALA A 97 -14.14 -16.13 -6.20
N ARG A 98 -15.32 -15.48 -6.14
CA ARG A 98 -15.58 -14.23 -6.88
C ARG A 98 -14.71 -13.07 -6.40
N LEU A 99 -14.56 -12.92 -5.08
CA LEU A 99 -13.70 -11.89 -4.49
C LEU A 99 -12.22 -12.18 -4.78
N ALA A 100 -11.79 -13.43 -4.59
CA ALA A 100 -10.42 -13.87 -4.89
C ALA A 100 -10.05 -13.56 -6.34
N ARG A 101 -10.94 -13.88 -7.29
CA ARG A 101 -10.76 -13.56 -8.72
C ARG A 101 -10.70 -12.05 -8.97
N SER A 102 -11.57 -11.28 -8.31
CA SER A 102 -11.57 -9.81 -8.43
C SER A 102 -10.26 -9.20 -7.94
N ILE A 103 -9.70 -9.67 -6.83
CA ILE A 103 -8.37 -9.24 -6.35
C ILE A 103 -7.30 -9.61 -7.40
N LYS A 104 -7.23 -10.88 -7.81
CA LYS A 104 -6.22 -11.36 -8.77
C LYS A 104 -6.23 -10.62 -10.12
N LEU A 105 -7.40 -10.22 -10.61
CA LEU A 105 -7.53 -9.46 -11.85
C LEU A 105 -7.04 -8.00 -11.75
N ARG A 106 -6.87 -7.47 -10.53
CA ARG A 106 -6.41 -6.10 -10.30
C ARG A 106 -4.90 -6.00 -10.19
N ASN A 107 -4.22 -7.04 -9.71
CA ASN A 107 -2.76 -7.07 -9.55
C ASN A 107 -2.00 -6.62 -10.82
N PRO A 108 -2.36 -7.07 -12.06
CA PRO A 108 -1.68 -6.62 -13.28
C PRO A 108 -1.71 -5.12 -13.55
N TYR A 109 -2.63 -4.37 -12.91
CA TYR A 109 -2.73 -2.91 -13.02
C TYR A 109 -2.11 -2.20 -11.82
N VAL A 110 -2.11 -2.83 -10.65
CA VAL A 110 -1.60 -2.24 -9.39
C VAL A 110 -0.09 -2.44 -9.26
N ASP A 111 0.44 -3.59 -9.67
CA ASP A 111 1.86 -3.92 -9.50
C ASP A 111 2.77 -2.97 -10.32
N PRO A 112 2.47 -2.65 -11.60
CA PRO A 112 3.27 -1.69 -12.35
C PRO A 112 3.25 -0.29 -11.73
N LEU A 113 2.13 0.13 -11.13
CA LEU A 113 2.04 1.42 -10.44
C LEU A 113 2.91 1.45 -9.19
N ASN A 114 2.94 0.35 -8.42
CA ASN A 114 3.85 0.21 -7.28
C ASN A 114 5.32 0.28 -7.72
N MET A 115 5.70 -0.47 -8.75
CA MET A 115 7.08 -0.46 -9.27
C MET A 115 7.49 0.93 -9.76
N LEU A 116 6.61 1.62 -10.49
CA LEU A 116 6.82 2.99 -10.94
C LEU A 116 6.95 3.94 -9.74
N GLN A 117 6.08 3.81 -8.74
CA GLN A 117 6.15 4.61 -7.53
C GLN A 117 7.47 4.42 -6.78
N VAL A 118 7.93 3.18 -6.58
CA VAL A 118 9.23 2.88 -5.94
C VAL A 118 10.37 3.55 -6.70
N GLY A 119 10.42 3.40 -8.03
CA GLY A 119 11.46 4.02 -8.84
C GLY A 119 11.45 5.56 -8.77
N LEU A 120 10.27 6.18 -8.77
CA LEU A 120 10.14 7.63 -8.64
C LEU A 120 10.51 8.13 -7.23
N LEU A 121 10.12 7.41 -6.18
CA LEU A 121 10.50 7.73 -4.81
C LEU A 121 12.01 7.66 -4.63
N GLN A 122 12.67 6.67 -5.24
CA GLN A 122 14.13 6.59 -5.23
C GLN A 122 14.75 7.82 -5.87
N LYS A 123 14.31 8.18 -7.09
CA LYS A 123 14.79 9.37 -7.80
C LYS A 123 14.60 10.66 -7.01
N LEU A 124 13.45 10.82 -6.35
CA LEU A 124 13.18 11.99 -5.51
C LEU A 124 14.12 12.10 -4.30
N ARG A 125 14.65 10.98 -3.80
CA ARG A 125 15.62 10.96 -2.69
C ARG A 125 17.04 11.20 -3.17
N THR A 126 17.42 10.68 -4.33
CA THR A 126 18.80 10.72 -4.83
C THR A 126 19.09 11.95 -5.69
N GLU A 127 18.09 12.52 -6.35
CA GLU A 127 18.22 13.64 -7.28
C GLU A 127 17.25 14.79 -6.91
N PRO A 128 17.37 15.38 -5.71
CA PRO A 128 16.40 16.37 -5.19
C PRO A 128 16.39 17.70 -5.96
N ASP A 129 17.47 18.00 -6.71
CA ASP A 129 17.64 19.24 -7.47
C ASP A 129 17.37 19.07 -8.97
N SER A 130 16.89 17.90 -9.41
CA SER A 130 16.57 17.65 -10.80
C SER A 130 15.43 18.56 -11.28
N ALA A 131 15.54 19.06 -12.52
CA ALA A 131 14.48 19.85 -13.16
C ALA A 131 13.15 19.08 -13.32
N LEU A 132 13.16 17.75 -13.13
CA LEU A 132 11.99 16.89 -13.22
C LEU A 132 11.33 16.57 -11.86
N VAL A 133 11.87 17.06 -10.75
CA VAL A 133 11.41 16.73 -9.39
C VAL A 133 9.92 16.97 -9.21
N ASP A 134 9.40 18.10 -9.69
CA ASP A 134 7.98 18.45 -9.59
C ASP A 134 7.10 17.44 -10.33
N ARG A 135 7.51 17.09 -11.55
CA ARG A 135 6.81 16.08 -12.37
C ARG A 135 6.85 14.70 -11.73
N TRP A 136 7.96 14.31 -11.11
CA TRP A 136 8.06 13.05 -10.38
C TRP A 136 7.16 13.04 -9.15
N ARG A 137 7.09 14.13 -8.38
CA ARG A 137 6.16 14.26 -7.24
C ARG A 137 4.71 14.12 -7.68
N GLU A 138 4.32 14.78 -8.76
CA GLU A 138 2.97 14.63 -9.34
C GLU A 138 2.68 13.20 -9.77
N SER A 139 3.64 12.55 -10.42
CA SER A 139 3.51 11.16 -10.88
C SER A 139 3.38 10.17 -9.72
N VAL A 140 4.11 10.40 -8.62
CA VAL A 140 3.95 9.63 -7.37
C VAL A 140 2.54 9.79 -6.82
N LEU A 141 2.00 11.01 -6.78
CA LEU A 141 0.63 11.25 -6.32
C LEU A 141 -0.41 10.56 -7.20
N MET A 142 -0.21 10.54 -8.53
CA MET A 142 -1.07 9.80 -9.45
C MET A 142 -0.98 8.28 -9.20
N ALA A 143 0.21 7.75 -8.97
CA ALA A 143 0.41 6.34 -8.65
C ALA A 143 -0.29 5.96 -7.33
N VAL A 144 -0.16 6.79 -6.29
CA VAL A 144 -0.88 6.61 -5.01
C VAL A 144 -2.39 6.51 -5.23
N ASN A 145 -2.97 7.42 -6.01
CA ASN A 145 -4.40 7.41 -6.32
C ASN A 145 -4.80 6.15 -7.12
N GLY A 146 -3.99 5.76 -8.10
CA GLY A 146 -4.24 4.56 -8.91
C GLY A 146 -4.17 3.27 -8.09
N ILE A 147 -3.20 3.15 -7.19
CA ILE A 147 -3.06 2.01 -6.26
C ILE A 147 -4.24 1.98 -5.30
N ALA A 148 -4.63 3.11 -4.70
CA ALA A 148 -5.79 3.20 -3.81
C ALA A 148 -7.09 2.78 -4.53
N ALA A 149 -7.31 3.26 -5.75
CA ALA A 149 -8.46 2.86 -6.56
C ALA A 149 -8.46 1.37 -6.91
N GLY A 150 -7.28 0.78 -7.16
CA GLY A 150 -7.13 -0.65 -7.42
C GLY A 150 -7.36 -1.51 -6.18
N LEU A 151 -6.79 -1.15 -5.03
CA LEU A 151 -6.97 -1.90 -3.78
C LEU A 151 -8.40 -1.82 -3.23
N GLN A 152 -9.13 -0.74 -3.55
CA GLN A 152 -10.48 -0.46 -3.04
C GLN A 152 -10.48 -0.54 -1.50
N ASN A 153 -11.59 -0.98 -0.88
CA ASN A 153 -11.70 -1.05 0.58
C ASN A 153 -10.70 -2.06 1.16
N THR A 154 -9.58 -1.57 1.71
CA THR A 154 -8.60 -2.36 2.47
C THR A 154 -8.93 -2.45 3.96
N GLY A 155 -10.11 -1.92 4.31
CA GLY A 155 -10.50 -1.44 5.61
C GLY A 155 -11.44 -0.27 5.33
#